data_AF-A0A1V5N423-F1
#
_entry.id   AF-A0A1V5N423-F1
#
_cell.length_a   1.000
_cell.length_b   1.000
_cell.length_c   1.000
_cell.angle_alpha   90.00
_cell.angle_beta   90.00
_cell.angle_gamma   90.00
#
_symmetry.space_group_name_H-M   'P 1'
#
loop_
_entity.id
_entity.type
_entity.pdbx_description
1 polymer ?
#
loop_
_entity_poly.entity_id
_entity_poly.type
_entity_poly.pdbx_seq_one_letter_code
_entity_poly.pdbx_strand_id
1 'polypeptide(L)'
;MKHKLFIAVIFISFFVVKFAAAQGVKVVVEAPETAKNNEEFEVKINISKGDIGGFARLQLDFPEGFSVKSTQTQGATFSFKENKARFLWMALPAESEIKVNCLVTVSSAVGGSQDFEGTFSYVLNNETQREPIAKKSIVIGGLGLAVKENVKVEVKEVKKEEVKEGNNAIDAEKLEAERKQRELAIAKSEQERKEREEKEKKLKEEQAQKAREEALAREEEEKRIANENKVVEENKVEDNKLAEENKVEENKVVEENKVEDNNNVVNEEQQQKDREEAEKFEQEKKAREEEEARLERERLAREAEERRLAEAMNNEQKEELNNNENVIINENANNNEEAQKEQERLAREQENQRLEAQRLAQLEEEQRKERERIERERIEKENALKNNNFKNNNSGNNINKAAVSSDVDFRVQVGASRQVAEPSYYNKLKKGITEFDVKQNDGTDGWYRYTIGSFNNVGEAQSLLNRVKQLGFDGFVVAFKNGNRIPIADAKKMLGQ
;
A
#
# COMPACT_ATOMS: atom_id res chain seq x y z
N MET A 1 28.15 59.37 -19.68
CA MET A 1 27.27 59.07 -18.52
C MET A 1 25.79 58.82 -18.90
N LYS A 2 25.49 58.13 -20.01
CA LYS A 2 24.09 57.77 -20.37
C LYS A 2 23.88 56.32 -20.86
N HIS A 3 24.90 55.46 -20.74
CA HIS A 3 24.81 54.03 -21.09
C HIS A 3 25.06 53.07 -19.92
N LYS A 4 25.42 53.57 -18.73
CA LYS A 4 25.55 52.73 -17.52
C LYS A 4 24.24 52.62 -16.70
N LEU A 5 23.21 53.40 -17.06
CA LEU A 5 21.93 53.43 -16.33
C LEU A 5 20.85 52.51 -16.93
N PHE A 6 21.09 51.91 -18.10
CA PHE A 6 20.10 51.05 -18.77
C PHE A 6 20.32 49.54 -18.51
N ILE A 7 21.52 49.15 -18.05
CA ILE A 7 21.83 47.74 -17.71
C ILE A 7 21.42 47.40 -16.27
N ALA A 8 21.27 48.40 -15.39
CA ALA A 8 20.80 48.18 -14.02
C ALA A 8 19.29 47.89 -13.93
N VAL A 9 18.49 48.20 -14.96
CA VAL A 9 17.03 48.00 -14.94
C VAL A 9 16.59 46.65 -15.53
N ILE A 10 17.46 45.97 -16.30
CA ILE A 10 17.18 44.61 -16.81
C ILE A 10 17.66 43.52 -15.83
N PHE A 11 18.61 43.82 -14.94
CA PHE A 11 19.05 42.86 -13.91
C PHE A 11 18.27 42.96 -12.58
N ILE A 12 17.50 44.02 -12.35
CA ILE A 12 16.62 44.16 -11.17
C ILE A 12 15.20 43.61 -11.44
N SER A 13 14.88 43.22 -12.68
CA SER A 13 13.63 42.54 -13.04
C SER A 13 13.70 41.00 -12.97
N PHE A 14 14.84 40.41 -12.58
CA PHE A 14 14.97 38.96 -12.38
C PHE A 14 15.23 38.57 -10.91
N PHE A 15 15.15 39.53 -9.99
CA PHE A 15 15.45 39.32 -8.57
C PHE A 15 14.38 39.89 -7.63
N VAL A 16 13.13 39.89 -8.07
CA VAL A 16 11.97 40.17 -7.21
C VAL A 16 10.87 39.16 -7.58
N VAL A 17 10.37 38.45 -6.56
CA VAL A 17 9.37 37.37 -6.59
C VAL A 17 9.92 35.94 -6.81
N LYS A 18 10.89 35.52 -5.98
CA LYS A 18 10.77 34.20 -5.31
C LYS A 18 10.41 34.41 -3.83
N PHE A 19 9.43 35.28 -3.60
CA PHE A 19 8.85 35.48 -2.27
C PHE A 19 7.67 34.51 -2.13
N ALA A 20 7.81 33.60 -1.17
CA ALA A 20 6.72 32.88 -0.52
C ALA A 20 5.74 32.13 -1.43
N ALA A 21 6.13 30.93 -1.84
CA ALA A 21 5.19 29.83 -1.73
C ALA A 21 5.81 28.83 -0.75
N ALA A 22 5.48 28.97 0.53
CA ALA A 22 5.57 27.87 1.48
C ALA A 22 4.54 26.82 1.05
N GLN A 23 4.80 26.15 -0.07
CA GLN A 23 4.06 24.96 -0.45
C GLN A 23 4.80 23.84 0.28
N GLY A 24 4.25 23.45 1.43
CA GLY A 24 4.68 22.21 2.09
C GLY A 24 4.63 21.05 1.09
N VAL A 25 5.42 20.02 1.37
CA VAL A 25 5.37 18.80 0.54
C VAL A 25 3.95 18.25 0.58
N LYS A 26 3.39 17.95 -0.58
CA LYS A 26 2.07 17.33 -0.70
C LYS A 26 2.22 15.91 -1.21
N VAL A 27 1.63 14.97 -0.50
CA VAL A 27 1.60 13.56 -0.90
C VAL A 27 0.17 13.16 -1.22
N VAL A 28 -0.07 12.69 -2.44
CA VAL A 28 -1.36 12.18 -2.89
C VAL A 28 -1.22 10.69 -3.16
N VAL A 29 -2.03 9.88 -2.47
CA VAL A 29 -2.11 8.44 -2.68
C VAL A 29 -3.45 8.10 -3.33
N GLU A 30 -3.38 7.42 -4.48
CA GLU A 30 -4.50 6.90 -5.23
C GLU A 30 -4.51 5.37 -5.13
N ALA A 31 -5.61 4.82 -4.64
CA ALA A 31 -5.86 3.38 -4.51
C ALA A 31 -7.33 3.10 -4.82
N PRO A 32 -7.69 1.90 -5.29
CA PRO A 32 -9.08 1.56 -5.53
C PRO A 32 -9.89 1.49 -4.22
N GLU A 33 -11.17 1.83 -4.28
CA GLU A 33 -12.08 1.73 -3.12
C GLU A 33 -12.40 0.27 -2.75
N THR A 34 -12.27 -0.65 -3.72
CA THR A 34 -12.57 -2.07 -3.55
C THR A 34 -11.50 -2.92 -4.25
N ALA A 35 -11.13 -4.04 -3.64
CA ALA A 35 -10.24 -5.02 -4.27
C ALA A 35 -10.72 -6.45 -3.98
N LYS A 36 -10.39 -7.37 -4.89
CA LYS A 36 -10.62 -8.80 -4.69
C LYS A 36 -9.36 -9.47 -4.16
N ASN A 37 -9.55 -10.47 -3.31
CA ASN A 37 -8.45 -11.29 -2.83
C ASN A 37 -7.70 -11.97 -3.98
N ASN A 38 -6.38 -12.09 -3.83
CA ASN A 38 -5.45 -12.68 -4.79
C ASN A 38 -5.44 -12.03 -6.19
N GLU A 39 -6.14 -10.91 -6.38
CA GLU A 39 -5.97 -10.04 -7.54
C GLU A 39 -5.01 -8.91 -7.17
N GLU A 40 -4.20 -8.50 -8.15
CA GLU A 40 -3.27 -7.40 -8.02
C GLU A 40 -3.99 -6.07 -8.33
N PHE A 41 -3.76 -5.05 -7.52
CA PHE A 41 -4.19 -3.69 -7.79
C PHE A 41 -3.07 -2.68 -7.59
N GLU A 42 -3.12 -1.58 -8.34
CA GLU A 42 -2.08 -0.56 -8.31
C GLU A 42 -2.42 0.52 -7.27
N VAL A 43 -1.41 0.91 -6.49
CA VAL A 43 -1.41 2.10 -5.64
C VAL A 43 -0.40 3.09 -6.22
N LYS A 44 -0.88 4.30 -6.55
CA LYS A 44 -0.07 5.37 -7.15
C LYS A 44 0.17 6.46 -6.12
N ILE A 45 1.41 6.90 -6.01
CA ILE A 45 1.80 7.95 -5.07
C ILE A 45 2.45 9.08 -5.85
N ASN A 46 1.82 10.26 -5.81
CA ASN A 46 2.33 11.49 -6.39
C ASN A 46 2.78 12.42 -5.25
N ILE A 47 4.06 12.80 -5.27
CA ILE A 47 4.68 13.67 -4.25
C ILE A 47 5.05 14.98 -4.94
N SER A 48 4.38 16.07 -4.56
CA SER A 48 4.73 17.43 -4.97
C SER A 48 5.71 18.02 -3.95
N LYS A 49 6.96 18.22 -4.36
CA LYS A 49 8.05 18.65 -3.46
C LYS A 49 8.69 19.99 -3.84
N GLY A 50 8.37 20.52 -5.01
CA GLY A 50 9.03 21.73 -5.53
C GLY A 50 10.54 21.53 -5.67
N ASP A 51 11.32 22.50 -5.19
CA ASP A 51 12.78 22.52 -5.34
C ASP A 51 13.51 21.72 -4.24
N ILE A 52 12.79 21.00 -3.37
CA ILE A 52 13.38 20.21 -2.28
C ILE A 52 14.21 19.05 -2.85
N GLY A 53 15.43 18.88 -2.35
CA GLY A 53 16.38 17.83 -2.74
C GLY A 53 16.86 17.01 -1.54
N GLY A 54 17.90 16.22 -1.73
CA GLY A 54 18.55 15.47 -0.63
C GLY A 54 17.81 14.21 -0.22
N PHE A 55 18.06 13.75 1.01
CA PHE A 55 17.57 12.47 1.50
C PHE A 55 16.07 12.51 1.81
N ALA A 56 15.35 11.46 1.44
CA ALA A 56 13.95 11.30 1.77
C ALA A 56 13.49 9.84 1.81
N ARG A 57 12.36 9.60 2.48
CA ARG A 57 11.78 8.29 2.69
C ARG A 57 10.26 8.37 2.64
N LEU A 58 9.64 7.56 1.78
CA LEU A 58 8.21 7.28 1.82
C LEU A 58 8.00 5.94 2.53
N GLN A 59 7.13 5.91 3.54
CA GLN A 59 6.67 4.68 4.18
C GLN A 59 5.15 4.59 4.08
N LEU A 60 4.64 3.44 3.64
CA LEU A 60 3.23 3.08 3.71
C LEU A 60 3.08 1.84 4.59
N ASP A 61 2.17 1.91 5.56
CA ASP A 61 1.91 0.87 6.55
C ASP A 61 0.61 0.14 6.16
N PHE A 62 0.75 -1.11 5.74
CA PHE A 62 -0.36 -1.96 5.31
C PHE A 62 -0.79 -2.94 6.41
N PRO A 63 -2.07 -3.38 6.43
CA PRO A 63 -2.53 -4.44 7.32
C PRO A 63 -1.86 -5.79 7.06
N GLU A 64 -2.08 -6.74 7.98
CA GLU A 64 -1.71 -8.15 7.79
C GLU A 64 -2.38 -8.77 6.56
N GLY A 65 -1.62 -9.64 5.89
CA GLY A 65 -2.05 -10.34 4.67
C GLY A 65 -1.94 -9.54 3.38
N PHE A 66 -1.37 -8.33 3.41
CA PHE A 66 -1.00 -7.57 2.21
C PHE A 66 0.42 -7.93 1.77
N SER A 67 0.63 -8.01 0.46
CA SER A 67 1.94 -8.12 -0.18
C SER A 67 2.11 -7.00 -1.19
N VAL A 68 3.28 -6.38 -1.23
CA VAL A 68 3.53 -5.17 -2.02
C VAL A 68 4.83 -5.29 -2.82
N LYS A 69 4.77 -4.97 -4.11
CA LYS A 69 5.93 -4.89 -5.00
C LYS A 69 6.00 -3.53 -5.67
N SER A 70 7.17 -2.90 -5.78
CA SER A 70 7.30 -1.66 -6.55
C SER A 70 7.18 -1.92 -8.05
N THR A 71 6.48 -1.04 -8.76
CA THR A 71 6.41 -1.02 -10.23
C THR A 71 7.08 0.23 -10.82
N GLN A 72 7.15 1.32 -10.06
CA GLN A 72 7.87 2.54 -10.41
C GLN A 72 8.49 3.17 -9.15
N THR A 73 9.79 3.46 -9.15
CA THR A 73 10.49 3.97 -7.96
C THR A 73 11.12 5.35 -8.13
N GLN A 74 11.29 5.83 -9.37
CA GLN A 74 11.93 7.11 -9.71
C GLN A 74 13.18 7.39 -8.86
N GLY A 75 14.13 6.46 -8.87
CA GLY A 75 15.41 6.57 -8.18
C GLY A 75 15.44 6.11 -6.72
N ALA A 76 14.29 5.74 -6.13
CA ALA A 76 14.28 5.12 -4.81
C ALA A 76 14.70 3.64 -4.83
N THR A 77 15.32 3.22 -3.73
CA THR A 77 15.38 1.81 -3.34
C THR A 77 14.07 1.43 -2.66
N PHE A 78 13.48 0.30 -3.07
CA PHE A 78 12.22 -0.20 -2.49
C PHE A 78 12.47 -1.40 -1.56
N SER A 79 11.74 -1.46 -0.45
CA SER A 79 11.63 -2.65 0.39
C SER A 79 10.21 -2.82 0.95
N PHE A 80 9.80 -4.07 1.21
CA PHE A 80 8.56 -4.38 1.91
C PHE A 80 8.86 -5.39 3.02
N LYS A 81 8.76 -4.94 4.27
CA LYS A 81 9.05 -5.76 5.46
C LYS A 81 8.19 -5.31 6.63
N GLU A 82 7.71 -6.25 7.44
CA GLU A 82 6.81 -5.99 8.57
C GLU A 82 5.58 -5.17 8.14
N ASN A 83 5.09 -5.47 6.94
CA ASN A 83 3.93 -4.84 6.30
C ASN A 83 4.13 -3.35 5.99
N LYS A 84 5.38 -2.89 5.96
CA LYS A 84 5.75 -1.52 5.64
C LYS A 84 6.44 -1.48 4.29
N ALA A 85 5.82 -0.83 3.32
CA ALA A 85 6.42 -0.53 2.03
C ALA A 85 7.25 0.75 2.15
N ARG A 86 8.55 0.68 1.87
CA ARG A 86 9.48 1.81 1.99
C ARG A 86 10.11 2.12 0.64
N PHE A 87 10.09 3.40 0.26
CA PHE A 87 10.89 3.94 -0.83
C PHE A 87 11.91 4.91 -0.22
N LEU A 88 13.19 4.66 -0.46
CA LEU A 88 14.30 5.41 0.11
C LEU A 88 15.10 6.12 -0.99
N TRP A 89 15.21 7.45 -0.90
CA TRP A 89 16.04 8.26 -1.77
C TRP A 89 17.27 8.74 -1.02
N MET A 90 18.45 8.39 -1.53
CA MET A 90 19.70 9.03 -1.11
C MET A 90 19.75 10.50 -1.55
N ALA A 91 19.21 10.75 -2.75
CA ALA A 91 18.98 12.08 -3.29
C ALA A 91 17.66 12.08 -4.06
N LEU A 92 16.78 13.02 -3.72
CA LEU A 92 15.53 13.23 -4.43
C LEU A 92 15.79 13.66 -5.88
N PRO A 93 14.96 13.20 -6.84
CA PRO A 93 15.04 13.64 -8.23
C PRO A 93 14.91 15.16 -8.40
N ALA A 94 15.49 15.70 -9.47
CA ALA A 94 15.48 17.13 -9.74
C ALA A 94 14.08 17.66 -10.10
N GLU A 95 13.19 16.79 -10.58
CA GLU A 95 11.82 17.14 -10.91
C GLU A 95 11.05 17.61 -9.67
N SER A 96 10.15 18.59 -9.84
CA SER A 96 9.33 19.12 -8.75
C SER A 96 8.22 18.17 -8.28
N GLU A 97 7.96 17.11 -9.05
CA GLU A 97 7.01 16.04 -8.77
C GLU A 97 7.69 14.67 -8.89
N ILE A 98 7.41 13.80 -7.92
CA ILE A 98 7.88 12.41 -7.91
C ILE A 98 6.66 11.49 -7.99
N LYS A 99 6.74 10.47 -8.84
CA LYS A 99 5.72 9.44 -9.03
C LYS A 99 6.32 8.08 -8.74
N VAL A 100 5.79 7.43 -7.72
CA VAL A 100 6.11 6.04 -7.39
C VAL A 100 4.84 5.20 -7.34
N ASN A 101 4.94 3.98 -7.83
CA ASN A 101 3.82 3.06 -7.92
C ASN A 101 4.21 1.73 -7.28
N CYS A 102 3.24 1.09 -6.64
CA CYS A 102 3.35 -0.27 -6.19
C CYS A 102 2.12 -1.10 -6.56
N LEU A 103 2.36 -2.40 -6.72
CA LEU A 103 1.36 -3.42 -6.96
C LEU A 103 1.10 -4.14 -5.65
N VAL A 104 -0.16 -4.20 -5.26
CA VAL A 104 -0.62 -4.76 -3.99
C VAL A 104 -1.46 -5.99 -4.25
N THR A 105 -1.21 -7.06 -3.51
CA THR A 105 -2.02 -8.28 -3.50
C THR A 105 -2.49 -8.55 -2.07
N VAL A 106 -3.73 -8.99 -1.92
CA VAL A 106 -4.32 -9.28 -0.61
C VAL A 106 -4.64 -10.76 -0.48
N SER A 107 -4.14 -11.39 0.58
CA SER A 107 -4.40 -12.79 0.92
C SER A 107 -5.89 -13.09 1.03
N SER A 108 -6.32 -14.31 0.66
CA SER A 108 -7.71 -14.75 0.79
C SER A 108 -8.24 -14.82 2.23
N ALA A 109 -7.37 -14.73 3.24
CA ALA A 109 -7.78 -14.70 4.65
C ALA A 109 -8.28 -13.31 5.10
N VAL A 110 -8.02 -12.26 4.32
CA VAL A 110 -8.35 -10.87 4.67
C VAL A 110 -9.65 -10.45 4.00
N GLY A 111 -10.56 -9.79 4.71
CA GLY A 111 -11.83 -9.33 4.15
C GLY A 111 -12.34 -8.07 4.83
N GLY A 112 -13.38 -7.46 4.26
CA GLY A 112 -14.01 -6.26 4.81
C GLY A 112 -13.20 -4.98 4.58
N SER A 113 -13.51 -3.93 5.34
CA SER A 113 -12.79 -2.65 5.24
C SER A 113 -11.40 -2.77 5.85
N GLN A 114 -10.38 -2.47 5.06
CA GLN A 114 -8.98 -2.48 5.44
C GLN A 114 -8.40 -1.09 5.25
N ASP A 115 -7.67 -0.61 6.26
CA ASP A 115 -7.10 0.71 6.26
C ASP A 115 -5.58 0.64 6.13
N PHE A 116 -5.00 1.53 5.33
CA PHE A 116 -3.56 1.74 5.30
C PHE A 116 -3.25 3.24 5.34
N GLU A 117 -2.11 3.60 5.89
CA GLU A 117 -1.67 4.99 6.05
C GLU A 117 -0.16 5.08 5.85
N GLY A 118 0.45 6.24 6.09
CA GLY A 118 1.88 6.34 5.88
C GLY A 118 2.49 7.67 6.29
N THR A 119 3.75 7.86 5.93
CA THR A 119 4.50 9.08 6.20
C THR A 119 5.54 9.28 5.12
N PHE A 120 5.68 10.51 4.65
CA PHE A 120 6.82 10.96 3.85
C PHE A 120 7.75 11.79 4.71
N SER A 121 9.01 11.39 4.83
CA SER A 121 10.04 12.11 5.60
C SER A 121 11.11 12.63 4.66
N TYR A 122 11.60 13.84 4.88
CA TYR A 122 12.64 14.46 4.04
C TYR A 122 13.48 15.44 4.88
N VAL A 123 14.70 15.72 4.43
CA VAL A 123 15.57 16.69 5.09
C VAL A 123 15.42 18.06 4.44
N LEU A 124 15.11 19.08 5.24
CA LEU A 124 15.05 20.48 4.81
C LEU A 124 15.72 21.35 5.87
N ASN A 125 16.64 22.23 5.46
CA ASN A 125 17.41 23.09 6.37
C ASN A 125 18.12 22.30 7.49
N ASN A 126 18.65 21.13 7.15
CA ASN A 126 19.32 20.20 8.07
C ASN A 126 18.40 19.59 9.17
N GLU A 127 17.09 19.77 9.05
CA GLU A 127 16.10 19.17 9.95
C GLU A 127 15.25 18.14 9.21
N THR A 128 14.87 17.07 9.91
CA THR A 128 13.94 16.06 9.36
C THR A 128 12.50 16.57 9.46
N GLN A 129 11.88 16.76 8.31
CA GLN A 129 10.46 17.08 8.17
C GLN A 129 9.66 15.79 7.93
N ARG A 130 8.42 15.74 8.43
CA ARG A 130 7.52 14.58 8.26
C ARG A 130 6.13 15.04 7.83
N GLU A 131 5.70 14.57 6.67
CA GLU A 131 4.36 14.77 6.15
C GLU A 131 3.55 13.47 6.31
N PRO A 132 2.57 13.41 7.23
CA PRO A 132 1.73 12.24 7.40
C PRO A 132 0.81 12.05 6.19
N ILE A 133 0.62 10.81 5.78
CA ILE A 133 -0.29 10.45 4.69
C ILE A 133 -1.60 10.02 5.31
N ALA A 134 -2.68 10.70 4.92
CA ALA A 134 -4.01 10.39 5.41
C ALA A 134 -4.39 8.93 5.12
N LYS A 135 -5.03 8.32 6.11
CA LYS A 135 -5.56 6.96 6.03
C LYS A 135 -6.46 6.75 4.81
N LYS A 136 -6.26 5.63 4.14
CA LYS A 136 -7.05 5.16 3.00
C LYS A 136 -7.69 3.83 3.34
N SER A 137 -8.98 3.73 3.07
CA SER A 137 -9.78 2.51 3.29
C SER A 137 -10.05 1.82 1.95
N ILE A 138 -9.90 0.49 1.93
CA ILE A 138 -10.21 -0.38 0.79
C ILE A 138 -11.11 -1.51 1.30
N VAL A 139 -12.20 -1.78 0.59
CA VAL A 139 -13.08 -2.91 0.89
C VAL A 139 -12.61 -4.16 0.14
N ILE A 140 -12.19 -5.18 0.90
CA ILE A 140 -11.69 -6.45 0.37
C ILE A 140 -12.80 -7.50 0.34
N GLY A 141 -13.01 -8.14 -0.81
CA GLY A 141 -13.93 -9.27 -0.97
C GLY A 141 -15.40 -8.90 -1.20
N GLY A 142 -15.70 -7.65 -1.53
CA GLY A 142 -17.06 -7.20 -1.87
C GLY A 142 -17.54 -7.74 -3.22
N LEU A 143 -18.74 -8.32 -3.26
CA LEU A 143 -19.57 -8.33 -4.47
C LEU A 143 -19.66 -6.89 -4.98
N GLY A 144 -19.20 -6.64 -6.20
CA GLY A 144 -19.15 -5.30 -6.79
C GLY A 144 -20.53 -4.64 -6.77
N LEU A 145 -20.70 -3.67 -5.87
CA LEU A 145 -21.76 -2.67 -5.96
C LEU A 145 -21.11 -1.41 -6.52
N ALA A 146 -21.36 -1.16 -7.81
CA ALA A 146 -21.07 0.11 -8.44
C ALA A 146 -21.84 1.22 -7.70
N VAL A 147 -21.11 2.17 -7.13
CA VAL A 147 -21.66 3.38 -6.54
C VAL A 147 -22.19 4.28 -7.65
N LYS A 148 -23.50 4.56 -7.62
CA LYS A 148 -24.08 5.79 -8.17
C LYS A 148 -24.79 6.54 -7.04
N GLU A 149 -24.59 7.84 -7.08
CA GLU A 149 -24.87 8.88 -6.09
C GLU A 149 -26.33 9.02 -5.60
N ASN A 150 -26.43 9.52 -4.36
CA ASN A 150 -27.47 10.35 -3.74
C ASN A 150 -28.90 9.79 -3.58
N VAL A 151 -29.25 9.33 -2.37
CA VAL A 151 -30.46 9.77 -1.63
C VAL A 151 -30.21 9.73 -0.11
N LYS A 152 -30.45 10.87 0.53
CA LYS A 152 -30.58 11.12 1.97
C LYS A 152 -32.00 10.74 2.44
N VAL A 153 -32.17 9.78 3.35
CA VAL A 153 -33.29 9.67 4.34
C VAL A 153 -32.83 8.65 5.42
N GLU A 154 -32.46 9.08 6.63
CA GLU A 154 -33.29 9.19 7.84
C GLU A 154 -33.82 7.84 8.40
N VAL A 155 -33.39 7.58 9.64
CA VAL A 155 -33.60 6.37 10.45
C VAL A 155 -35.08 6.20 10.82
N LYS A 156 -35.63 5.00 10.62
CA LYS A 156 -36.72 4.48 11.45
C LYS A 156 -36.52 2.99 11.76
N GLU A 157 -36.44 2.70 13.05
CA GLU A 157 -36.66 1.39 13.64
C GLU A 157 -38.02 0.81 13.20
N VAL A 158 -38.12 -0.53 13.14
CA VAL A 158 -38.95 -1.35 14.05
C VAL A 158 -39.29 -2.72 13.41
N LYS A 159 -39.18 -3.75 14.27
CA LYS A 159 -39.86 -5.06 14.34
C LYS A 159 -39.32 -6.30 13.59
N LYS A 160 -38.90 -7.24 14.46
CA LYS A 160 -38.97 -8.70 14.33
C LYS A 160 -40.33 -9.17 13.83
N GLU A 161 -40.33 -10.08 12.86
CA GLU A 161 -41.33 -11.13 12.73
C GLU A 161 -40.63 -12.48 12.55
N GLU A 162 -41.21 -13.48 13.22
CA GLU A 162 -40.78 -14.86 13.34
C GLU A 162 -41.14 -15.69 12.10
N VAL A 163 -40.30 -16.65 11.74
CA VAL A 163 -40.71 -17.83 10.96
C VAL A 163 -40.34 -19.08 11.74
N LYS A 164 -41.34 -19.97 11.84
CA LYS A 164 -41.45 -21.14 12.70
C LYS A 164 -40.48 -22.28 12.33
N GLU A 165 -40.20 -23.06 13.37
CA GLU A 165 -39.30 -24.20 13.49
C GLU A 165 -39.60 -25.39 12.58
N GLY A 166 -38.52 -26.10 12.24
CA GLY A 166 -38.48 -27.51 11.87
C GLY A 166 -37.18 -28.16 12.37
N ASN A 167 -37.25 -28.74 13.58
CA ASN A 167 -36.47 -29.82 14.19
C ASN A 167 -34.93 -29.87 14.02
N ASN A 168 -34.19 -29.51 15.09
CA ASN A 168 -33.22 -30.38 15.77
C ASN A 168 -32.76 -29.75 17.09
N ALA A 169 -33.16 -30.34 18.23
CA ALA A 169 -33.01 -29.78 19.59
C ALA A 169 -31.59 -29.89 20.19
N ILE A 170 -30.54 -30.03 19.37
CA ILE A 170 -29.14 -30.09 19.84
C ILE A 170 -28.36 -28.80 19.47
N ASP A 171 -28.87 -27.97 18.56
CA ASP A 171 -28.16 -26.78 18.07
C ASP A 171 -28.60 -25.45 18.70
N ALA A 172 -29.76 -25.41 19.38
CA ALA A 172 -30.32 -24.17 19.94
C ALA A 172 -29.55 -23.65 21.17
N GLU A 173 -29.12 -24.54 22.05
CA GLU A 173 -28.38 -24.17 23.28
C GLU A 173 -26.96 -23.69 22.95
N LYS A 174 -26.33 -24.29 21.93
CA LYS A 174 -25.03 -23.87 21.40
C LYS A 174 -25.13 -22.51 20.68
N LEU A 175 -26.19 -22.28 19.92
CA LEU A 175 -26.44 -21.01 19.24
C LEU A 175 -26.73 -19.87 20.24
N GLU A 176 -27.40 -20.16 21.36
CA GLU A 176 -27.64 -19.17 22.41
C GLU A 176 -26.36 -18.86 23.21
N ALA A 177 -25.52 -19.86 23.49
CA ALA A 177 -24.22 -19.66 24.11
C ALA A 177 -23.28 -18.83 23.23
N GLU A 178 -23.23 -19.11 21.91
CA GLU A 178 -22.44 -18.31 20.96
C GLU A 178 -22.96 -16.87 20.84
N ARG A 179 -24.28 -16.64 20.92
CA ARG A 179 -24.85 -15.28 20.94
C ARG A 179 -24.46 -14.52 22.19
N LYS A 180 -24.57 -15.13 23.38
CA LYS A 180 -24.15 -14.51 24.65
C LYS A 180 -22.65 -14.21 24.68
N GLN A 181 -21.82 -15.08 24.10
CA GLN A 181 -20.38 -14.82 23.98
C GLN A 181 -20.06 -13.68 23.01
N ARG A 182 -20.76 -13.59 21.87
CA ARG A 182 -20.60 -12.46 20.93
C ARG A 182 -21.06 -11.14 21.53
N GLU A 183 -22.17 -11.14 22.28
CA GLU A 183 -22.68 -9.94 22.95
C GLU A 183 -21.71 -9.45 24.05
N LEU A 184 -21.11 -10.38 24.81
CA LEU A 184 -20.07 -10.06 25.80
C LEU A 184 -18.78 -9.52 25.13
N ALA A 185 -18.39 -10.07 23.98
CA ALA A 185 -17.23 -9.61 23.23
C ALA A 185 -17.43 -8.21 22.64
N ILE A 186 -18.66 -7.89 22.18
CA ILE A 186 -19.02 -6.55 21.69
C ILE A 186 -19.04 -5.55 22.85
N ALA A 187 -19.58 -5.91 24.01
CA ALA A 187 -19.58 -5.04 25.18
C ALA A 187 -18.15 -4.73 25.68
N LYS A 188 -17.27 -5.73 25.66
CA LYS A 188 -15.87 -5.58 26.07
C LYS A 188 -15.09 -4.69 25.09
N SER A 189 -15.25 -4.88 23.78
CA SER A 189 -14.57 -4.04 22.78
C SER A 189 -15.06 -2.59 22.80
N GLU A 190 -16.34 -2.36 23.13
CA GLU A 190 -16.88 -1.02 23.28
C GLU A 190 -16.37 -0.31 24.54
N GLN A 191 -16.16 -1.05 25.64
CA GLN A 191 -15.54 -0.51 26.85
C GLN A 191 -14.06 -0.16 26.60
N GLU A 192 -13.31 -1.05 25.96
CA GLU A 192 -11.91 -0.80 25.58
C GLU A 192 -11.77 0.41 24.63
N ARG A 193 -12.74 0.59 23.72
CA ARG A 193 -12.81 1.77 22.85
C ARG A 193 -12.98 3.07 23.64
N LYS A 194 -13.92 3.10 24.60
CA LYS A 194 -14.16 4.28 25.46
C LYS A 194 -12.93 4.62 26.31
N GLU A 195 -12.26 3.61 26.87
CA GLU A 195 -11.02 3.82 27.64
C GLU A 195 -9.87 4.35 26.77
N ARG A 196 -9.77 3.89 25.51
CA ARG A 196 -8.75 4.39 24.57
C ARG A 196 -9.03 5.82 24.11
N GLU A 197 -10.29 6.16 23.84
CA GLU A 197 -10.72 7.52 23.50
C GLU A 197 -10.43 8.49 24.67
N GLU A 198 -10.66 8.08 25.92
CA GLU A 198 -10.37 8.90 27.09
C GLU A 198 -8.86 9.11 27.31
N LYS A 199 -8.04 8.07 27.11
CA LYS A 199 -6.57 8.17 27.16
C LYS A 199 -6.02 9.08 26.07
N GLU A 200 -6.54 8.97 24.85
CA GLU A 200 -6.13 9.83 23.73
C GLU A 200 -6.49 11.30 24.00
N LYS A 201 -7.66 11.56 24.59
CA LYS A 201 -8.06 12.91 24.98
C LYS A 201 -7.10 13.51 26.03
N LYS A 202 -6.76 12.74 27.08
CA LYS A 202 -5.80 13.18 28.10
C LYS A 202 -4.41 13.46 27.53
N LEU A 203 -3.93 12.61 26.61
CA LEU A 203 -2.64 12.80 25.94
C LEU A 203 -2.62 14.07 25.08
N LYS A 204 -3.71 14.37 24.35
CA LYS A 204 -3.83 15.60 23.56
C LYS A 204 -3.87 16.84 24.45
N GLU A 205 -4.56 16.78 25.59
CA GLU A 205 -4.58 17.89 26.57
C GLU A 205 -3.19 18.15 27.16
N GLU A 206 -2.45 17.09 27.53
CA GLU A 206 -1.07 17.19 28.04
C GLU A 206 -0.10 17.77 27.00
N GLN A 207 -0.18 17.30 25.74
CA GLN A 207 0.63 17.84 24.64
C GLN A 207 0.30 19.31 24.35
N ALA A 208 -0.97 19.69 24.39
CA ALA A 208 -1.39 21.08 24.21
C ALA A 208 -0.91 21.98 25.35
N GLN A 209 -0.88 21.48 26.59
CA GLN A 209 -0.35 22.22 27.74
C GLN A 209 1.16 22.43 27.61
N LYS A 210 1.91 21.38 27.26
CA LYS A 210 3.36 21.48 27.04
C LYS A 210 3.72 22.45 25.92
N ALA A 211 2.99 22.41 24.81
CA ALA A 211 3.20 23.35 23.70
C ALA A 211 2.91 24.81 24.10
N ARG A 212 1.94 25.06 24.99
CA ARG A 212 1.67 26.40 25.54
C ARG A 212 2.77 26.89 26.46
N GLU A 213 3.33 26.02 27.31
CA GLU A 213 4.46 26.36 28.18
C GLU A 213 5.71 26.67 27.37
N GLU A 214 6.02 25.89 26.33
CA GLU A 214 7.14 26.14 25.42
C GLU A 214 6.96 27.45 24.62
N ALA A 215 5.74 27.77 24.20
CA ALA A 215 5.44 29.04 23.54
C ALA A 215 5.64 30.24 24.47
N LEU A 216 5.23 30.13 25.74
CA LEU A 216 5.41 31.18 26.73
C LEU A 216 6.91 31.42 27.03
N ALA A 217 7.69 30.34 27.15
CA ALA A 217 9.13 30.42 27.36
C ALA A 217 9.86 31.10 26.18
N ARG A 218 9.43 30.83 24.94
CA ARG A 218 9.98 31.51 23.75
C ARG A 218 9.65 33.00 23.74
N GLU A 219 8.43 33.37 24.11
CA GLU A 219 8.02 34.78 24.19
C GLU A 219 8.82 35.54 25.27
N GLU A 220 9.11 34.91 26.42
CA GLU A 220 9.98 35.50 27.44
C GLU A 220 11.43 35.65 26.97
N GLU A 221 11.98 34.65 26.27
CA GLU A 221 13.34 34.72 25.71
C GLU A 221 13.45 35.81 24.64
N GLU A 222 12.46 35.96 23.75
CA GLU A 222 12.40 37.04 22.77
C GLU A 222 12.34 38.43 23.43
N LYS A 223 11.56 38.57 24.52
CA LYS A 223 11.53 39.81 25.30
C LYS A 223 12.87 40.09 25.97
N ARG A 224 13.59 39.07 26.45
CA ARG A 224 14.92 39.23 27.05
C ARG A 224 15.94 39.71 26.01
N ILE A 225 15.97 39.07 24.83
CA ILE A 225 16.84 39.45 23.71
C ILE A 225 16.52 40.87 23.22
N ALA A 226 15.25 41.25 23.13
CA ALA A 226 14.86 42.59 22.75
C ALA A 226 15.32 43.65 23.76
N ASN A 227 15.27 43.34 25.05
CA ASN A 227 15.73 44.24 26.11
C ASN A 227 17.26 44.37 26.12
N GLU A 228 18.00 43.27 25.91
CA GLU A 228 19.46 43.29 25.75
C GLU A 228 19.89 44.13 24.54
N ASN A 229 19.21 43.97 23.40
CA ASN A 229 19.50 44.77 22.20
C ASN A 229 19.21 46.26 22.41
N LYS A 230 18.18 46.61 23.20
CA LYS A 230 17.87 48.00 23.54
C LYS A 230 18.97 48.64 24.40
N VAL A 231 19.51 47.91 25.37
CA VAL A 231 20.63 48.36 26.20
C VAL A 231 21.90 48.57 25.34
N VAL A 232 22.13 47.70 24.36
CA VAL A 232 23.26 47.85 23.41
C VAL A 232 23.09 49.06 22.49
N GLU A 233 21.86 49.38 22.04
CA GLU A 233 21.62 50.61 21.27
C GLU A 233 21.72 51.88 22.11
N GLU A 234 21.23 51.88 23.36
CA GLU A 234 21.37 53.02 24.27
C GLU A 234 22.85 53.34 24.56
N ASN A 235 23.69 52.31 24.78
CA ASN A 235 25.14 52.50 24.97
C ASN A 235 25.84 53.03 23.70
N LYS A 236 25.44 52.60 22.50
CA LYS A 236 25.99 53.13 21.23
C LYS A 236 25.66 54.60 20.98
N VAL A 237 24.52 55.08 21.46
CA VAL A 237 24.14 56.49 21.36
C VAL A 237 24.97 57.35 22.33
N GLU A 238 25.30 56.81 23.49
CA GLU A 238 26.10 57.49 24.51
C GLU A 238 27.58 57.60 24.10
N ASP A 239 28.14 56.56 23.48
CA ASP A 239 29.52 56.57 22.93
C ASP A 239 29.68 57.56 21.75
N ASN A 240 28.68 57.70 20.89
CA ASN A 240 28.69 58.67 19.80
C ASN A 240 28.58 60.13 20.30
N LYS A 241 27.90 60.36 21.43
CA LYS A 241 27.77 61.68 22.04
C LYS A 241 29.08 62.14 22.69
N LEU A 242 29.81 61.21 23.31
CA LEU A 242 31.14 61.44 23.87
C LEU A 242 32.20 61.74 22.78
N ALA A 243 32.07 61.10 21.61
CA ALA A 243 32.95 61.32 20.46
C ALA A 243 32.72 62.68 19.75
N GLU A 244 31.53 63.26 19.86
CA GLU A 244 31.22 64.60 19.33
C GLU A 244 31.70 65.72 20.26
N GLU A 245 31.62 65.55 21.58
CA GLU A 245 32.16 66.51 22.56
C GLU A 245 33.70 66.61 22.50
N ASN A 246 34.39 65.48 22.31
CA ASN A 246 35.86 65.46 22.16
C ASN A 246 36.38 66.05 20.84
N LYS A 247 35.53 66.26 19.83
CA LYS A 247 35.91 66.92 18.56
C LYS A 247 35.82 68.45 18.59
N VAL A 248 35.14 69.01 19.59
CA VAL A 248 34.99 70.47 19.75
C VAL A 248 36.17 71.07 20.54
N GLU A 249 36.80 70.30 21.42
CA GLU A 249 37.92 70.76 22.26
C GLU A 249 39.27 70.76 21.52
N GLU A 250 39.44 69.96 20.46
CA GLU A 250 40.71 69.81 19.73
C GLU A 250 41.01 70.92 18.71
N ASN A 251 40.09 71.87 18.49
CA ASN A 251 40.20 72.91 17.46
C ASN A 251 40.40 74.35 17.98
N LYS A 252 40.88 74.55 19.22
CA LYS A 252 41.04 75.90 19.80
C LYS A 252 42.41 76.26 20.39
N VAL A 253 43.51 75.58 20.05
CA VAL A 253 44.84 75.98 20.54
C VAL A 253 45.94 75.84 19.50
N VAL A 254 45.93 76.69 18.45
CA VAL A 254 47.15 77.09 17.72
C VAL A 254 47.01 78.56 17.30
N GLU A 255 47.45 79.47 18.17
CA GLU A 255 48.08 80.77 17.84
C GLU A 255 48.13 81.65 19.11
N GLU A 256 49.31 81.81 19.70
CA GLU A 256 49.97 83.11 19.94
C GLU A 256 51.02 83.12 21.08
N ASN A 257 52.19 83.66 20.69
CA ASN A 257 53.13 84.52 21.43
C ASN A 257 54.13 83.99 22.49
N LYS A 258 55.40 84.35 22.22
CA LYS A 258 56.54 84.44 23.14
C LYS A 258 56.29 85.53 24.21
N VAL A 259 56.75 85.31 25.45
CA VAL A 259 57.66 86.17 26.26
C VAL A 259 57.82 85.54 27.67
N GLU A 260 58.95 85.87 28.26
CA GLU A 260 59.64 85.44 29.49
C GLU A 260 58.85 85.19 30.79
N ASP A 261 59.51 84.38 31.61
CA ASP A 261 59.60 84.37 33.08
C ASP A 261 58.45 83.88 33.98
N ASN A 262 58.90 82.97 34.86
CA ASN A 262 58.44 82.63 36.21
C ASN A 262 57.19 81.77 36.42
N ASN A 263 57.40 80.90 37.43
CA ASN A 263 56.44 80.17 38.25
C ASN A 263 55.84 78.88 37.68
N ASN A 264 56.52 77.80 38.05
CA ASN A 264 55.95 76.65 38.75
C ASN A 264 54.51 76.89 39.27
N VAL A 265 53.54 76.17 38.70
CA VAL A 265 52.31 75.58 39.30
C VAL A 265 51.27 75.39 38.18
N VAL A 266 51.21 74.18 37.60
CA VAL A 266 50.05 73.57 36.91
C VAL A 266 50.29 72.06 36.94
N ASN A 267 49.38 71.15 37.28
CA ASN A 267 48.17 71.17 38.12
C ASN A 267 47.90 69.66 38.34
N GLU A 268 47.82 69.18 39.58
CA GLU A 268 47.66 67.75 39.90
C GLU A 268 46.40 67.15 39.23
N GLU A 269 45.38 67.97 38.96
CA GLU A 269 44.15 67.58 38.24
C GLU A 269 44.36 67.12 36.80
N GLN A 270 45.31 67.70 36.05
CA GLN A 270 45.53 67.32 34.64
C GLN A 270 46.24 65.98 34.55
N GLN A 271 47.22 65.72 35.43
CA GLN A 271 47.88 64.41 35.51
C GLN A 271 46.95 63.31 36.01
N GLN A 272 45.91 63.67 36.76
CA GLN A 272 44.91 62.72 37.25
C GLN A 272 43.90 62.35 36.16
N LYS A 273 43.42 63.33 35.37
CA LYS A 273 42.59 63.07 34.18
C LYS A 273 43.27 62.19 33.14
N ASP A 274 44.54 62.46 32.82
CA ASP A 274 45.27 61.68 31.84
C ASP A 274 45.50 60.22 32.31
N ARG A 275 45.59 59.99 33.62
CA ARG A 275 45.63 58.62 34.19
C ARG A 275 44.28 57.93 34.14
N GLU A 276 43.20 58.62 34.46
CA GLU A 276 41.85 58.06 34.42
C GLU A 276 41.44 57.67 32.98
N GLU A 277 41.80 58.49 31.97
CA GLU A 277 41.60 58.14 30.57
C GLU A 277 42.46 56.95 30.12
N ALA A 278 43.72 56.87 30.55
CA ALA A 278 44.58 55.73 30.25
C ALA A 278 44.04 54.43 30.88
N GLU A 279 43.54 54.48 32.13
CA GLU A 279 42.92 53.33 32.79
C GLU A 279 41.61 52.92 32.11
N LYS A 280 40.78 53.88 31.67
CA LYS A 280 39.55 53.60 30.93
C LYS A 280 39.82 52.92 29.59
N PHE A 281 40.82 53.40 28.84
CA PHE A 281 41.24 52.79 27.57
C PHE A 281 41.78 51.37 27.77
N GLU A 282 42.54 51.13 28.85
CA GLU A 282 43.05 49.80 29.18
C GLU A 282 41.94 48.83 29.59
N GLN A 283 40.92 49.31 30.31
CA GLN A 283 39.72 48.52 30.65
C GLN A 283 38.88 48.17 29.41
N GLU A 284 38.68 49.14 28.51
CA GLU A 284 37.91 48.94 27.28
C GLU A 284 38.61 47.97 26.32
N LYS A 285 39.93 48.07 26.21
CA LYS A 285 40.75 47.10 25.46
C LYS A 285 40.61 45.69 26.03
N LYS A 286 40.66 45.53 27.36
CA LYS A 286 40.45 44.22 28.02
C LYS A 286 39.05 43.67 27.77
N ALA A 287 38.01 44.50 27.86
CA ALA A 287 36.64 44.08 27.61
C ALA A 287 36.45 43.58 26.16
N ARG A 288 37.06 44.28 25.19
CA ARG A 288 37.03 43.87 23.78
C ARG A 288 37.76 42.55 23.53
N GLU A 289 38.92 42.35 24.14
CA GLU A 289 39.66 41.08 24.07
C GLU A 289 38.87 39.92 24.70
N GLU A 290 38.16 40.16 25.80
CA GLU A 290 37.27 39.16 26.43
C GLU A 290 36.06 38.80 25.57
N GLU A 291 35.47 39.79 24.89
CA GLU A 291 34.32 39.56 24.01
C GLU A 291 34.70 38.80 22.73
N GLU A 292 35.85 39.12 22.12
CA GLU A 292 36.40 38.34 21.01
C GLU A 292 36.70 36.89 21.44
N ALA A 293 37.26 36.69 22.64
CA ALA A 293 37.48 35.36 23.19
C ALA A 293 36.17 34.59 23.46
N ARG A 294 35.09 35.28 23.87
CA ARG A 294 33.77 34.69 24.06
C ARG A 294 33.18 34.20 22.74
N LEU A 295 33.21 35.05 21.71
CA LEU A 295 32.69 34.72 20.38
C LEU A 295 33.44 33.54 19.75
N GLU A 296 34.76 33.49 19.91
CA GLU A 296 35.56 32.38 19.39
C GLU A 296 35.27 31.06 20.12
N ARG A 297 35.06 31.09 21.44
CA ARG A 297 34.62 29.92 22.22
C ARG A 297 33.25 29.42 21.77
N GLU A 298 32.33 30.34 21.49
CA GLU A 298 30.99 29.98 21.01
C GLU A 298 31.02 29.38 19.61
N ARG A 299 31.85 29.93 18.71
CA ARG A 299 32.07 29.39 17.36
C ARG A 299 32.61 27.96 17.42
N LEU A 300 33.63 27.72 18.25
CA LEU A 300 34.21 26.40 18.45
C LEU A 300 33.23 25.40 19.07
N ALA A 301 32.36 25.85 19.97
CA ALA A 301 31.31 25.00 20.55
C ALA A 301 30.29 24.55 19.50
N ARG A 302 29.83 25.45 18.62
CA ARG A 302 28.90 25.11 17.52
C ARG A 302 29.53 24.15 16.52
N GLU A 303 30.79 24.38 16.14
CA GLU A 303 31.51 23.50 15.20
C GLU A 303 31.73 22.09 15.78
N ALA A 304 31.95 22.00 17.10
CA ALA A 304 32.06 20.71 17.80
C ALA A 304 30.72 19.96 17.87
N GLU A 305 29.60 20.67 18.07
CA GLU A 305 28.26 20.08 18.09
C GLU A 305 27.85 19.56 16.71
N GLU A 306 28.11 20.32 15.65
CA GLU A 306 27.86 19.92 14.26
C GLU A 306 28.63 18.65 13.88
N ARG A 307 29.90 18.55 14.29
CA ARG A 307 30.68 17.30 14.13
C ARG A 307 30.07 16.12 14.87
N ARG A 308 29.61 16.31 16.12
CA ARG A 308 28.97 15.21 16.87
C ARG A 308 27.68 14.73 16.22
N LEU A 309 26.89 15.64 15.65
CA LEU A 309 25.63 15.28 15.00
C LEU A 309 25.87 14.50 13.70
N ALA A 310 26.82 14.96 12.87
CA ALA A 310 27.21 14.28 11.65
C ALA A 310 27.77 12.87 11.92
N GLU A 311 28.54 12.72 13.00
CA GLU A 311 29.11 11.43 13.42
C GLU A 311 28.04 10.47 13.97
N ALA A 312 27.03 10.99 14.70
CA ALA A 312 25.89 10.21 15.17
C ALA A 312 25.04 9.68 14.01
N MET A 313 24.71 10.51 13.03
CA MET A 313 23.92 10.10 11.86
C MET A 313 24.66 9.08 10.98
N ASN A 314 25.98 9.21 10.85
CA ASN A 314 26.80 8.25 10.10
C ASN A 314 26.89 6.89 10.81
N ASN A 315 26.95 6.89 12.15
CA ASN A 315 26.91 5.66 12.93
C ASN A 315 25.53 4.98 12.87
N GLU A 316 24.44 5.74 12.93
CA GLU A 316 23.07 5.23 12.75
C GLU A 316 22.88 4.59 11.36
N GLN A 317 23.42 5.20 10.30
CA GLN A 317 23.46 4.61 8.96
C GLN A 317 24.24 3.30 8.89
N LYS A 318 25.39 3.20 9.58
CA LYS A 318 26.18 1.96 9.63
C LYS A 318 25.45 0.85 10.37
N GLU A 319 24.73 1.17 11.45
CA GLU A 319 23.91 0.20 12.17
C GLU A 319 22.71 -0.26 11.33
N GLU A 320 22.04 0.65 10.61
CA GLU A 320 20.97 0.28 9.68
C GLU A 320 21.47 -0.55 8.49
N LEU A 321 22.65 -0.24 7.93
CA LEU A 321 23.26 -1.00 6.84
C LEU A 321 23.67 -2.40 7.29
N ASN A 322 24.31 -2.55 8.46
CA ASN A 322 24.67 -3.85 9.02
C ASN A 322 23.42 -4.68 9.35
N ASN A 323 22.37 -4.05 9.88
CA ASN A 323 21.12 -4.76 10.17
C ASN A 323 20.42 -5.19 8.87
N ASN A 324 20.41 -4.35 7.84
CA ASN A 324 19.83 -4.70 6.53
C ASN A 324 20.64 -5.81 5.84
N GLU A 325 21.98 -5.78 5.90
CA GLU A 325 22.83 -6.82 5.32
C GLU A 325 22.61 -8.18 6.02
N ASN A 326 22.51 -8.20 7.35
CA ASN A 326 22.18 -9.41 8.11
C ASN A 326 20.75 -9.91 7.83
N VAL A 327 19.78 -9.02 7.63
CA VAL A 327 18.40 -9.39 7.24
C VAL A 327 18.38 -9.99 5.83
N ILE A 328 19.08 -9.38 4.87
CA ILE A 328 19.15 -9.87 3.49
C ILE A 328 19.86 -11.23 3.41
N ILE A 329 20.92 -11.45 4.18
CA ILE A 329 21.61 -12.74 4.26
C ILE A 329 20.68 -13.83 4.82
N ASN A 330 19.92 -13.53 5.88
CA ASN A 330 18.98 -14.47 6.48
C ASN A 330 17.75 -14.75 5.61
N GLU A 331 17.19 -13.73 4.94
CA GLU A 331 16.10 -13.90 3.97
C GLU A 331 16.55 -14.69 2.74
N ASN A 332 17.74 -14.43 2.21
CA ASN A 332 18.27 -15.20 1.08
C ASN A 332 18.55 -16.66 1.47
N ALA A 333 19.00 -16.94 2.69
CA ALA A 333 19.18 -18.30 3.18
C ALA A 333 17.84 -19.05 3.30
N ASN A 334 16.82 -18.42 3.90
CA ASN A 334 15.49 -19.02 4.06
C ASN A 334 14.77 -19.19 2.72
N ASN A 335 14.84 -18.20 1.82
CA ASN A 335 14.24 -18.27 0.49
C ASN A 335 14.90 -19.36 -0.37
N ASN A 336 16.21 -19.61 -0.21
CA ASN A 336 16.90 -20.66 -0.94
C ASN A 336 16.53 -22.06 -0.41
N GLU A 337 16.30 -22.20 0.90
CA GLU A 337 15.82 -23.46 1.50
C GLU A 337 14.36 -23.76 1.12
N GLU A 338 13.48 -22.75 1.12
CA GLU A 338 12.10 -22.91 0.65
C GLU A 338 12.03 -23.19 -0.85
N ALA A 339 12.84 -22.52 -1.67
CA ALA A 339 12.93 -22.81 -3.11
C ALA A 339 13.42 -24.23 -3.40
N GLN A 340 14.38 -24.75 -2.63
CA GLN A 340 14.81 -26.15 -2.73
C GLN A 340 13.70 -27.13 -2.33
N LYS A 341 12.97 -26.87 -1.23
CA LYS A 341 11.84 -27.71 -0.82
C LYS A 341 10.69 -27.69 -1.82
N GLU A 342 10.40 -26.55 -2.42
CA GLU A 342 9.39 -26.40 -3.47
C GLU A 342 9.78 -27.16 -4.74
N GLN A 343 11.05 -27.06 -5.17
CA GLN A 343 11.57 -27.83 -6.32
C GLN A 343 11.51 -29.34 -6.06
N GLU A 344 11.86 -29.79 -4.86
CA GLU A 344 11.77 -31.20 -4.50
C GLU A 344 10.31 -31.70 -4.46
N ARG A 345 9.39 -30.87 -3.94
CA ARG A 345 7.94 -31.18 -3.95
C ARG A 345 7.39 -31.30 -5.37
N LEU A 346 7.72 -30.36 -6.25
CA LEU A 346 7.32 -30.38 -7.66
C LEU A 346 7.90 -31.59 -8.40
N ALA A 347 9.15 -31.96 -8.13
CA ALA A 347 9.77 -33.16 -8.71
C ALA A 347 9.03 -34.44 -8.27
N ARG A 348 8.71 -34.57 -6.97
CA ARG A 348 7.92 -35.69 -6.44
C ARG A 348 6.51 -35.74 -7.02
N GLU A 349 5.88 -34.59 -7.22
CA GLU A 349 4.54 -34.51 -7.80
C GLU A 349 4.55 -34.93 -9.28
N GLN A 350 5.53 -34.48 -10.06
CA GLN A 350 5.72 -34.92 -11.45
C GLN A 350 6.02 -36.42 -11.55
N GLU A 351 6.82 -36.95 -10.63
CA GLU A 351 7.09 -38.39 -10.55
C GLU A 351 5.82 -39.18 -10.25
N ASN A 352 5.01 -38.74 -9.28
CA ASN A 352 3.73 -39.36 -8.96
C ASN A 352 2.75 -39.33 -10.15
N GLN A 353 2.68 -38.21 -10.87
CA GLN A 353 1.86 -38.09 -12.09
C GLN A 353 2.33 -39.05 -13.19
N ARG A 354 3.65 -39.22 -13.37
CA ARG A 354 4.20 -40.19 -14.31
C ARG A 354 3.85 -41.62 -13.93
N LEU A 355 3.94 -41.96 -12.64
CA LEU A 355 3.61 -43.28 -12.14
C LEU A 355 2.11 -43.59 -12.31
N GLU A 356 1.25 -42.60 -12.06
CA GLU A 356 -0.19 -42.72 -12.26
C GLU A 356 -0.55 -42.88 -13.74
N ALA A 357 0.08 -42.11 -14.63
CA ALA A 357 -0.08 -42.25 -16.08
C ALA A 357 0.35 -43.63 -16.60
N GLN A 358 1.47 -44.17 -16.08
CA GLN A 358 1.90 -45.53 -16.41
C GLN A 358 0.90 -46.59 -15.93
N ARG A 359 0.36 -46.43 -14.72
CA ARG A 359 -0.66 -47.34 -14.17
C ARG A 359 -1.95 -47.30 -14.98
N LEU A 360 -2.36 -46.11 -15.42
CA LEU A 360 -3.54 -45.94 -16.27
C LEU A 360 -3.34 -46.59 -17.65
N ALA A 361 -2.18 -46.40 -18.27
CA ALA A 361 -1.85 -47.03 -19.55
C ALA A 361 -1.85 -48.56 -19.46
N GLN A 362 -1.35 -49.13 -18.36
CA GLN A 362 -1.41 -50.57 -18.11
C GLN A 362 -2.86 -51.06 -17.97
N LEU A 363 -3.70 -50.33 -17.22
CA LEU A 363 -5.11 -50.67 -17.06
C LEU A 363 -5.88 -50.60 -18.38
N GLU A 364 -5.62 -49.59 -19.21
CA GLU A 364 -6.21 -49.45 -20.54
C GLU A 364 -5.80 -50.60 -21.47
N GLU A 365 -4.54 -51.05 -21.39
CA GLU A 365 -4.06 -52.20 -22.15
C GLU A 365 -4.73 -53.51 -21.69
N GLU A 366 -4.88 -53.72 -20.38
CA GLU A 366 -5.60 -54.87 -19.83
C GLU A 366 -7.07 -54.87 -20.27
N GLN A 367 -7.74 -53.73 -20.17
CA GLN A 367 -9.12 -53.59 -20.63
C GLN A 367 -9.25 -53.83 -22.15
N ARG A 368 -8.27 -53.39 -22.94
CA ARG A 368 -8.25 -53.67 -24.39
C ARG A 368 -8.14 -55.17 -24.64
N LYS A 369 -7.22 -55.86 -23.97
CA LYS A 369 -7.06 -57.33 -24.08
C LYS A 369 -8.33 -58.07 -23.66
N GLU A 370 -9.01 -57.62 -22.61
CA GLU A 370 -10.27 -58.22 -22.16
C GLU A 370 -11.40 -57.99 -23.17
N ARG A 371 -11.52 -56.78 -23.74
CA ARG A 371 -12.49 -56.49 -24.82
C ARG A 371 -12.24 -57.38 -26.05
N GLU A 372 -10.99 -57.54 -26.45
CA GLU A 372 -10.60 -58.43 -27.55
C GLU A 372 -10.91 -59.90 -27.25
N ARG A 373 -10.80 -60.33 -25.99
CA ARG A 373 -11.18 -61.68 -25.56
C ARG A 373 -12.69 -61.88 -25.65
N ILE A 374 -13.47 -60.95 -25.09
CA ILE A 374 -14.94 -60.98 -25.12
C ILE A 374 -15.45 -61.00 -26.56
N GLU A 375 -14.87 -60.19 -27.45
CA GLU A 375 -15.27 -60.15 -28.85
C GLU A 375 -14.95 -61.47 -29.57
N ARG A 376 -13.79 -62.08 -29.31
CA ARG A 376 -13.46 -63.41 -29.85
C ARG A 376 -14.45 -64.48 -29.37
N GLU A 377 -14.77 -64.51 -28.08
CA GLU A 377 -15.77 -65.44 -27.53
C GLU A 377 -17.16 -65.21 -28.13
N ARG A 378 -17.53 -63.94 -28.39
CA ARG A 378 -18.79 -63.58 -29.03
C ARG A 378 -18.86 -64.08 -30.46
N ILE A 379 -17.81 -63.86 -31.26
CA ILE A 379 -17.73 -64.33 -32.65
C ILE A 379 -17.80 -65.86 -32.71
N GLU A 380 -17.12 -66.55 -31.80
CA GLU A 380 -17.15 -68.02 -31.71
C GLU A 380 -18.56 -68.55 -31.37
N LYS A 381 -19.24 -67.94 -30.39
CA LYS A 381 -20.64 -68.26 -30.06
C LYS A 381 -21.59 -67.95 -31.21
N GLU A 382 -21.42 -66.82 -31.90
CA GLU A 382 -22.24 -66.44 -33.03
C GLU A 382 -22.10 -67.42 -34.20
N ASN A 383 -20.87 -67.87 -34.50
CA ASN A 383 -20.62 -68.88 -35.51
C ASN A 383 -21.21 -70.26 -35.12
N ALA A 384 -21.18 -70.62 -33.84
CA ALA A 384 -21.84 -71.82 -33.34
C ALA A 384 -23.38 -71.75 -33.45
N LEU A 385 -23.99 -70.57 -33.23
CA LEU A 385 -25.43 -70.34 -33.40
C LEU A 385 -25.86 -70.37 -34.88
N LYS A 386 -25.05 -69.84 -35.81
CA LYS A 386 -25.33 -69.88 -37.25
C LYS A 386 -25.32 -71.31 -37.81
N ASN A 387 -24.47 -72.20 -37.29
CA ASN A 387 -24.45 -73.61 -37.68
C ASN A 387 -25.68 -74.41 -37.19
N ASN A 388 -26.39 -73.95 -36.16
CA ASN A 388 -27.60 -74.59 -35.66
C ASN A 388 -28.90 -74.13 -36.36
N ASN A 389 -28.88 -72.99 -37.07
CA ASN A 389 -30.08 -72.42 -37.70
C ASN A 389 -30.34 -72.84 -39.17
N PHE A 390 -29.60 -73.82 -39.71
CA PHE A 390 -29.94 -74.45 -41.00
C PHE A 390 -30.99 -75.57 -40.90
N LYS A 391 -31.56 -75.80 -39.72
CA LYS A 391 -32.67 -76.75 -39.50
C LYS A 391 -33.78 -76.07 -38.69
N ASN A 392 -34.60 -75.25 -39.36
CA ASN A 392 -36.06 -75.14 -39.16
C ASN A 392 -36.57 -73.80 -39.72
N ASN A 393 -37.18 -73.88 -40.90
CA ASN A 393 -38.04 -72.83 -41.43
C ASN A 393 -39.48 -73.08 -40.96
N ASN A 394 -40.15 -72.08 -40.39
CA ASN A 394 -41.42 -71.53 -40.89
C ASN A 394 -42.21 -70.75 -39.81
N SER A 395 -42.86 -69.71 -40.30
CA SER A 395 -44.00 -68.96 -39.74
C SER A 395 -43.67 -67.75 -38.86
N GLY A 396 -44.17 -66.59 -39.32
CA GLY A 396 -43.79 -65.26 -38.84
C GLY A 396 -44.61 -64.69 -37.70
N ASN A 397 -44.09 -63.64 -37.06
CA ASN A 397 -44.72 -62.32 -36.95
C ASN A 397 -43.80 -61.33 -36.19
N ASN A 398 -43.71 -60.11 -36.75
CA ASN A 398 -43.40 -58.80 -36.18
C ASN A 398 -42.72 -58.69 -34.80
N ILE A 399 -41.57 -58.00 -34.73
CA ILE A 399 -41.46 -56.63 -34.14
C ILE A 399 -40.05 -56.02 -34.35
N ASN A 400 -40.07 -54.71 -34.57
CA ASN A 400 -38.98 -53.78 -34.86
C ASN A 400 -37.78 -53.85 -33.90
N LYS A 401 -36.57 -53.69 -34.44
CA LYS A 401 -35.46 -53.02 -33.74
C LYS A 401 -34.63 -52.22 -34.74
N ALA A 402 -35.13 -51.04 -35.08
CA ALA A 402 -34.42 -50.04 -35.84
C ALA A 402 -33.21 -49.56 -35.04
N ALA A 403 -32.05 -49.53 -35.69
CA ALA A 403 -30.90 -48.76 -35.25
C ALA A 403 -31.28 -47.27 -35.25
N VAL A 404 -31.19 -46.61 -34.10
CA VAL A 404 -31.40 -45.17 -33.98
C VAL A 404 -30.09 -44.54 -33.54
N SER A 405 -29.38 -43.95 -34.49
CA SER A 405 -28.52 -42.79 -34.22
C SER A 405 -29.46 -41.69 -33.77
N SER A 406 -29.58 -41.46 -32.46
CA SER A 406 -30.47 -40.43 -31.95
C SER A 406 -29.75 -39.08 -31.97
N ASP A 407 -30.22 -38.16 -32.82
CA ASP A 407 -29.77 -36.77 -32.90
C ASP A 407 -30.18 -35.93 -31.66
N VAL A 408 -30.29 -36.56 -30.50
CA VAL A 408 -30.73 -35.97 -29.22
C VAL A 408 -29.60 -36.13 -28.20
N ASP A 409 -29.15 -35.02 -27.63
CA ASP A 409 -28.08 -34.98 -26.64
C ASP A 409 -28.42 -34.10 -25.43
N PHE A 410 -27.95 -34.52 -24.26
CA PHE A 410 -28.00 -33.79 -23.00
C PHE A 410 -26.66 -33.11 -22.73
N ARG A 411 -26.70 -31.85 -22.30
CA ARG A 411 -25.50 -31.05 -21.94
C ARG A 411 -25.71 -30.37 -20.60
N VAL A 412 -24.64 -29.89 -19.97
CA VAL A 412 -24.72 -29.07 -18.74
C VAL A 412 -24.47 -27.61 -19.09
N GLN A 413 -25.46 -26.75 -18.90
CA GLN A 413 -25.28 -25.31 -19.07
C GLN A 413 -24.72 -24.72 -17.76
N VAL A 414 -23.58 -24.03 -17.87
CA VAL A 414 -22.82 -23.48 -16.72
C VAL A 414 -22.80 -21.95 -16.69
N GLY A 415 -23.37 -21.31 -17.70
CA GLY A 415 -23.45 -19.86 -17.78
C GLY A 415 -24.27 -19.36 -18.96
N ALA A 416 -24.76 -18.13 -18.82
CA ALA A 416 -25.28 -17.33 -19.92
C ALA A 416 -24.85 -15.87 -19.71
N SER A 417 -24.40 -15.20 -20.76
CA SER A 417 -23.99 -13.79 -20.71
C SER A 417 -24.38 -13.04 -21.98
N ARG A 418 -24.52 -11.71 -21.87
CA ARG A 418 -24.78 -10.82 -23.03
C ARG A 418 -23.52 -10.43 -23.80
N GLN A 419 -22.35 -10.71 -23.24
CA GLN A 419 -21.05 -10.49 -23.84
C GLN A 419 -20.28 -11.81 -23.78
N VAL A 420 -19.35 -12.05 -24.71
CA VAL A 420 -18.54 -13.27 -24.70
C VAL A 420 -17.74 -13.32 -23.41
N ALA A 421 -17.91 -14.39 -22.63
CA ALA A 421 -17.20 -14.58 -21.39
C ALA A 421 -15.70 -14.77 -21.63
N GLU A 422 -14.89 -14.03 -20.87
CA GLU A 422 -13.42 -14.13 -20.89
C GLU A 422 -12.95 -15.57 -20.63
N PRO A 423 -11.92 -16.08 -21.33
CA PRO A 423 -11.44 -17.46 -21.16
C PRO A 423 -11.06 -17.81 -19.71
N SER A 424 -10.68 -16.81 -18.91
CA SER A 424 -10.35 -16.93 -17.49
C SER A 424 -11.52 -17.40 -16.63
N TYR A 425 -12.76 -17.06 -16.99
CA TYR A 425 -13.97 -17.44 -16.26
C TYR A 425 -14.13 -18.98 -16.19
N TYR A 426 -13.69 -19.70 -17.21
CA TYR A 426 -13.81 -21.15 -17.27
C TYR A 426 -12.52 -21.92 -16.99
N ASN A 427 -11.41 -21.25 -16.65
CA ASN A 427 -10.13 -21.92 -16.40
C ASN A 427 -10.18 -22.91 -15.22
N LYS A 428 -11.04 -22.68 -14.23
CA LYS A 428 -11.28 -23.63 -13.13
C LYS A 428 -12.10 -24.86 -13.57
N LEU A 429 -13.06 -24.69 -14.48
CA LEU A 429 -13.78 -25.83 -15.08
C LEU A 429 -12.85 -26.68 -15.95
N LYS A 430 -11.94 -26.06 -16.72
CA LYS A 430 -10.94 -26.77 -17.54
C LYS A 430 -9.97 -27.65 -16.75
N LYS A 431 -9.56 -27.22 -15.55
CA LYS A 431 -8.65 -27.99 -14.68
C LYS A 431 -9.31 -29.19 -14.01
N GLY A 432 -10.64 -29.26 -14.03
CA GLY A 432 -11.41 -30.26 -13.29
C GLY A 432 -12.45 -31.02 -14.11
N ILE A 433 -12.61 -30.76 -15.41
CA ILE A 433 -13.58 -31.42 -16.30
C ILE A 433 -12.91 -31.65 -17.65
N THR A 434 -12.79 -32.91 -18.06
CA THR A 434 -12.15 -33.35 -19.31
C THR A 434 -13.05 -33.15 -20.53
N GLU A 435 -14.36 -33.12 -20.34
CA GLU A 435 -15.40 -32.96 -21.38
C GLU A 435 -15.72 -31.48 -21.65
N PHE A 436 -14.66 -30.66 -21.78
CA PHE A 436 -14.76 -29.20 -21.92
C PHE A 436 -14.88 -28.77 -23.39
N ASP A 437 -15.92 -29.24 -24.09
CA ASP A 437 -16.31 -28.64 -25.38
C ASP A 437 -17.35 -27.56 -25.11
N VAL A 438 -16.90 -26.30 -25.07
CA VAL A 438 -17.78 -25.16 -24.85
C VAL A 438 -18.50 -24.83 -26.15
N LYS A 439 -19.75 -25.27 -26.23
CA LYS A 439 -20.62 -24.87 -27.34
C LYS A 439 -21.31 -23.56 -26.99
N GLN A 440 -21.00 -22.54 -27.79
CA GLN A 440 -21.67 -21.25 -27.76
C GLN A 440 -22.89 -21.32 -28.68
N ASN A 441 -24.08 -21.21 -28.10
CA ASN A 441 -25.29 -20.97 -28.88
C ASN A 441 -25.72 -19.52 -28.64
N ASP A 442 -25.85 -18.76 -29.71
CA ASP A 442 -26.62 -17.52 -29.73
C ASP A 442 -28.10 -17.89 -29.63
N GLY A 443 -28.73 -17.56 -28.49
CA GLY A 443 -30.18 -17.58 -28.49
C GLY A 443 -30.72 -16.48 -29.39
N THR A 444 -31.95 -16.63 -29.87
CA THR A 444 -32.69 -15.56 -30.55
C THR A 444 -32.94 -14.33 -29.65
N ASP A 445 -32.56 -14.41 -28.38
CA ASP A 445 -32.67 -13.39 -27.35
C ASP A 445 -31.36 -12.63 -27.07
N GLY A 446 -30.30 -12.87 -27.85
CA GLY A 446 -29.02 -12.14 -27.74
C GLY A 446 -28.16 -12.58 -26.55
N TRP A 447 -28.38 -13.78 -26.01
CA TRP A 447 -27.55 -14.37 -24.96
C TRP A 447 -26.62 -15.44 -25.51
N TYR A 448 -25.34 -15.34 -25.14
CA TYR A 448 -24.36 -16.41 -25.27
C TYR A 448 -24.58 -17.42 -24.16
N ARG A 449 -24.91 -18.66 -24.52
CA ARG A 449 -25.05 -19.76 -23.56
C ARG A 449 -23.86 -20.71 -23.67
N TYR A 450 -23.37 -21.14 -22.53
CA TYR A 450 -22.18 -21.98 -22.42
C TYR A 450 -22.56 -23.34 -21.87
N THR A 451 -22.44 -24.36 -22.71
CA THR A 451 -22.68 -25.76 -22.33
C THR A 451 -21.41 -26.58 -22.40
N ILE A 452 -21.25 -27.52 -21.47
CA ILE A 452 -20.16 -28.49 -21.44
C ILE A 452 -20.72 -29.92 -21.45
N GLY A 453 -19.93 -30.84 -22.03
CA GLY A 453 -20.33 -32.22 -22.25
C GLY A 453 -21.47 -32.41 -23.25
N SER A 454 -21.60 -33.63 -23.77
CA SER A 454 -22.65 -34.05 -24.70
C SER A 454 -22.92 -35.53 -24.49
N PHE A 455 -24.08 -35.86 -23.94
CA PHE A 455 -24.40 -37.20 -23.46
C PHE A 455 -25.71 -37.70 -24.06
N ASN A 456 -25.78 -38.99 -24.39
CA ASN A 456 -27.03 -39.61 -24.83
C ASN A 456 -27.90 -40.05 -23.66
N ASN A 457 -27.48 -39.82 -22.41
CA ASN A 457 -28.22 -40.17 -21.19
C ASN A 457 -28.25 -39.01 -20.17
N VAL A 458 -29.42 -38.76 -19.62
CA VAL A 458 -29.62 -37.71 -18.60
C VAL A 458 -28.81 -37.95 -17.32
N GLY A 459 -28.58 -39.22 -16.94
CA GLY A 459 -27.83 -39.60 -15.75
C GLY A 459 -26.33 -39.25 -15.85
N GLU A 460 -25.75 -39.36 -17.04
CA GLU A 460 -24.37 -38.95 -17.30
C GLU A 460 -24.23 -37.42 -17.22
N ALA A 461 -25.17 -36.69 -17.84
CA ALA A 461 -25.23 -35.23 -17.72
C ALA A 461 -25.45 -34.77 -16.27
N GLN A 462 -26.25 -35.49 -15.49
CA GLN A 462 -26.47 -35.21 -14.07
C GLN A 462 -25.21 -35.47 -13.23
N SER A 463 -24.44 -36.50 -13.56
CA SER A 463 -23.17 -36.83 -12.91
C SER A 463 -22.13 -35.73 -13.16
N LEU A 464 -22.06 -35.24 -14.40
CA LEU A 464 -21.24 -34.07 -14.73
C LEU A 464 -21.70 -32.83 -13.96
N LEU A 465 -23.01 -32.56 -13.89
CA LEU A 465 -23.55 -31.43 -13.14
C LEU A 465 -23.16 -31.48 -11.65
N ASN A 466 -23.16 -32.66 -11.04
CA ASN A 466 -22.74 -32.80 -9.64
C ASN A 466 -21.26 -32.44 -9.45
N ARG A 467 -20.39 -32.82 -10.40
CA ARG A 467 -18.97 -32.45 -10.40
C ARG A 467 -18.77 -30.95 -10.62
N VAL A 468 -19.53 -30.35 -11.52
CA VAL A 468 -19.56 -28.88 -11.74
C VAL A 468 -19.91 -28.15 -10.45
N LYS A 469 -20.93 -28.62 -9.72
CA LYS A 469 -21.34 -28.06 -8.43
C LYS A 469 -20.28 -28.24 -7.34
N GLN A 470 -19.59 -29.37 -7.30
CA GLN A 470 -18.47 -29.58 -6.37
C GLN A 470 -17.28 -28.63 -6.63
N LEU A 471 -17.10 -28.20 -7.88
CA LEU A 471 -16.10 -27.19 -8.25
C LEU A 471 -16.55 -25.74 -7.94
N GLY A 472 -17.73 -25.56 -7.35
CA GLY A 472 -18.26 -24.25 -6.94
C GLY A 472 -19.01 -23.50 -8.05
N PHE A 473 -19.37 -24.17 -9.14
CA PHE A 473 -20.13 -23.58 -10.24
C PHE A 473 -21.60 -23.97 -10.18
N ASP A 474 -22.48 -23.04 -10.54
CA ASP A 474 -23.89 -23.35 -10.74
C ASP A 474 -24.15 -23.87 -12.16
N GLY A 475 -25.21 -24.65 -12.33
CA GLY A 475 -25.58 -25.19 -13.63
C GLY A 475 -26.83 -26.07 -13.61
N PHE A 476 -27.29 -26.40 -14.81
CA PHE A 476 -28.43 -27.28 -15.00
C PHE A 476 -28.30 -28.09 -16.29
N VAL A 477 -28.95 -29.25 -16.33
CA VAL A 477 -29.01 -30.10 -17.52
C VAL A 477 -29.95 -29.46 -18.54
N VAL A 478 -29.56 -29.49 -19.81
CA VAL A 478 -30.35 -29.07 -20.96
C VAL A 478 -30.35 -30.17 -22.01
N ALA A 479 -31.38 -30.23 -22.84
CA ALA A 479 -31.48 -31.20 -23.93
C ALA A 479 -31.57 -30.49 -25.29
N PHE A 480 -30.94 -31.07 -26.30
CA PHE A 480 -30.96 -30.60 -27.67
C PHE A 480 -31.39 -31.72 -28.62
N LYS A 481 -32.03 -31.34 -29.72
CA LYS A 481 -32.29 -32.20 -30.86
C LYS A 481 -31.90 -31.47 -32.13
N ASN A 482 -31.00 -32.05 -32.93
CA ASN A 482 -30.46 -31.39 -34.13
C ASN A 482 -29.94 -29.96 -33.83
N GLY A 483 -29.31 -29.76 -32.67
CA GLY A 483 -28.81 -28.44 -32.23
C GLY A 483 -29.85 -27.48 -31.65
N ASN A 484 -31.15 -27.81 -31.70
CA ASN A 484 -32.22 -26.98 -31.13
C ASN A 484 -32.60 -27.44 -29.72
N ARG A 485 -32.77 -26.50 -28.79
CA ARG A 485 -33.12 -26.81 -27.40
C ARG A 485 -34.54 -27.38 -27.31
N ILE A 486 -34.70 -28.50 -26.62
CA ILE A 486 -35.99 -29.15 -26.37
C ILE A 486 -36.22 -29.39 -24.87
N PRO A 487 -37.47 -29.58 -24.42
CA PRO A 487 -37.75 -30.00 -23.06
C PRO A 487 -37.09 -31.34 -22.72
N ILE A 488 -36.54 -31.46 -21.51
CA ILE A 488 -35.86 -32.68 -21.04
C ILE A 488 -36.80 -33.88 -21.04
N ALA A 489 -38.07 -33.68 -20.69
CA ALA A 489 -39.08 -34.75 -20.71
C ALA A 489 -39.26 -35.34 -22.11
N ASP A 490 -39.28 -34.50 -23.14
CA ASP A 490 -39.40 -34.94 -24.53
C ASP A 490 -38.15 -35.70 -24.98
N ALA A 491 -36.97 -35.20 -24.59
CA ALA A 491 -35.69 -35.87 -24.88
C ALA A 491 -35.61 -37.27 -24.24
N LYS A 492 -36.00 -37.39 -22.96
CA LYS A 492 -36.07 -38.69 -22.26
C LYS A 492 -37.02 -39.65 -22.95
N LYS A 493 -38.21 -39.17 -23.34
CA LYS A 493 -39.20 -39.98 -24.07
C LYS A 493 -38.67 -40.46 -25.43
N MET A 494 -37.94 -39.61 -26.16
CA MET A 494 -37.34 -39.97 -27.46
C MET A 494 -36.22 -41.00 -27.33
N LEU A 495 -35.50 -40.99 -26.21
CA LEU A 495 -34.37 -41.89 -25.92
C LEU A 495 -34.76 -43.12 -25.08
N GLY A 496 -36.02 -43.21 -24.63
CA GLY A 496 -36.51 -44.32 -23.81
C GLY A 496 -35.94 -44.35 -22.38
N GLN A 497 -35.75 -43.18 -21.77
CA GLN A 497 -35.18 -42.98 -20.41
C GLN A 497 -36.17 -42.47 -19.37
#